data_AF-A0A958ZB32-F1
#
_entry.id   AF-A0A958ZB32-F1
#
_cell.length_a   1.000
_cell.length_b   1.000
_cell.length_c   1.000
_cell.angle_alpha   90.00
_cell.angle_beta   90.00
_cell.angle_gamma   90.00
#
_symmetry.space_group_name_H-M   'P 1'
#
loop_
_entity.id
_entity.type
_entity.pdbx_description
1 polymer ?
#
loop_
_entity_poly.entity_id
_entity_poly.type
_entity_poly.pdbx_seq_one_letter_code
_entity_poly.pdbx_strand_id
1 'polypeptide(L)'
;MLPIIFIMPLIQLLILSNAATFEIKNIKFSFVDHDHSAVSRKLIEKFEASAYFNVVAGFDSHQEANSAMLDGKVDVILEIPDNFERKLVRDNTVDLGVTINAIDGAAAGVENVYVNQIVQQFNRNIRTRLMQPSAMS
;
A
#
# COMPACT_ATOMS: atom_id res chain seq x y z
N MET A 1 39.95 23.85 10.36
CA MET A 1 39.42 22.65 11.03
C MET A 1 37.93 22.79 11.37
N LEU A 2 37.45 23.94 11.86
CA LEU A 2 36.03 24.18 12.18
C LEU A 2 35.01 23.94 11.03
N PRO A 3 35.27 24.32 9.75
CA PRO A 3 34.29 24.15 8.68
C PRO A 3 33.97 22.68 8.37
N ILE A 4 34.97 21.80 8.46
CA ILE A 4 34.83 20.37 8.16
C ILE A 4 33.88 19.69 9.15
N ILE A 5 33.88 20.13 10.41
CA ILE A 5 33.01 19.60 11.48
C ILE A 5 31.53 19.90 11.21
N PHE A 6 31.22 20.97 10.46
CA PHE A 6 29.84 21.32 10.08
C PHE A 6 29.46 20.82 8.67
N ILE A 7 30.41 20.80 7.74
CA ILE A 7 30.17 20.34 6.36
C ILE A 7 29.97 18.82 6.32
N MET A 8 30.73 18.05 7.09
CA MET A 8 30.66 16.59 7.06
C MET A 8 29.29 16.04 7.53
N PRO A 9 28.69 16.50 8.64
CA PRO A 9 27.33 16.13 9.02
C PRO A 9 26.27 16.57 8.00
N LEU A 10 26.45 17.72 7.34
CA LEU A 10 25.51 18.20 6.32
C LEU A 10 25.50 17.28 5.10
N ILE A 11 26.68 16.85 4.65
CA ILE A 11 26.82 15.86 3.57
C ILE A 11 26.22 14.52 4.00
N GLN A 12 26.47 14.07 5.25
CA GLN A 12 25.84 12.86 5.79
C GLN A 12 24.31 12.96 5.79
N LEU A 13 23.73 14.09 6.20
CA LEU A 13 22.27 14.30 6.17
C LEU A 13 21.71 14.23 4.75
N LEU A 14 22.39 14.83 3.77
CA LEU A 14 21.98 14.76 2.37
C LEU A 14 22.01 13.31 1.83
N ILE A 15 23.05 12.55 2.17
CA ILE A 15 23.19 11.14 1.76
C ILE A 15 22.12 10.28 2.45
N LEU A 16 21.96 10.39 3.76
CA LEU A 16 21.01 9.60 4.55
C LEU A 16 19.55 9.91 4.19
N SER A 17 19.22 11.19 3.94
CA SER A 17 17.88 11.60 3.49
C SER A 17 17.50 10.97 2.15
N ASN A 18 18.45 10.94 1.20
CA ASN A 18 18.23 10.30 -0.09
C ASN A 18 18.14 8.76 0.02
N ALA A 19 18.97 8.14 0.87
CA ALA A 19 18.93 6.69 1.11
C ALA A 19 17.60 6.27 1.76
N ALA A 20 17.13 6.98 2.78
CA ALA A 20 15.84 6.75 3.41
C ALA A 20 14.69 6.88 2.40
N THR A 21 14.74 7.90 1.54
CA THR A 21 13.74 8.09 0.47
C THR A 21 13.76 6.95 -0.56
N PHE A 22 14.91 6.34 -0.82
CA PHE A 22 15.04 5.22 -1.76
C PHE A 22 14.53 3.90 -1.19
N GLU A 23 14.84 3.61 0.07
CA GLU A 23 14.34 2.44 0.81
C GLU A 23 12.81 2.45 0.89
N ILE A 24 12.24 3.63 1.17
CA ILE A 24 10.79 3.86 1.22
C ILE A 24 10.09 3.70 -0.15
N LYS A 25 10.81 3.76 -1.28
CA LYS A 25 10.24 3.59 -2.63
C LYS A 25 10.21 2.16 -3.14
N ASN A 26 10.63 1.20 -2.32
CA ASN A 26 10.72 -0.21 -2.72
C ASN A 26 10.09 -1.13 -1.66
N ILE A 27 8.95 -0.71 -1.11
CA ILE A 27 8.21 -1.46 -0.09
C ILE A 27 7.68 -2.74 -0.73
N LYS A 28 8.07 -3.91 -0.22
CA LYS A 28 7.63 -5.20 -0.75
C LYS A 28 6.19 -5.45 -0.33
N PHE A 29 5.27 -5.24 -1.24
CA PHE A 29 3.84 -5.33 -1.00
C PHE A 29 3.29 -6.69 -1.43
N SER A 30 2.42 -7.25 -0.63
CA SER A 30 1.65 -8.43 -0.98
C SER A 30 0.19 -8.27 -0.59
N PHE A 31 -0.65 -9.14 -1.12
CA PHE A 31 -2.07 -9.14 -0.81
C PHE A 31 -2.65 -10.55 -0.69
N VAL A 32 -3.75 -10.65 0.04
CA VAL A 32 -4.65 -11.81 0.09
C VAL A 32 -6.03 -11.30 -0.32
N ASP A 33 -6.54 -11.77 -1.45
CA ASP A 33 -7.83 -11.32 -2.00
C ASP A 33 -8.88 -12.42 -1.86
N HIS A 34 -9.67 -12.40 -0.79
CA HIS A 34 -10.76 -13.37 -0.61
C HIS A 34 -11.99 -13.06 -1.48
N ASP A 35 -12.14 -11.82 -1.98
CA ASP A 35 -13.31 -11.41 -2.76
C ASP A 35 -13.19 -11.78 -4.24
N HIS A 36 -11.97 -11.78 -4.79
CA HIS A 36 -11.65 -12.06 -6.19
C HIS A 36 -12.50 -11.28 -7.22
N SER A 37 -13.04 -10.14 -6.82
CA SER A 37 -13.96 -9.35 -7.63
C SER A 37 -13.22 -8.43 -8.61
N ALA A 38 -13.97 -7.74 -9.45
CA ALA A 38 -13.39 -6.69 -10.30
C ALA A 38 -12.97 -5.46 -9.45
N VAL A 39 -13.60 -5.27 -8.29
CA VAL A 39 -13.36 -4.10 -7.43
C VAL A 39 -12.16 -4.33 -6.52
N SER A 40 -11.97 -5.56 -6.00
CA SER A 40 -10.74 -5.93 -5.26
C SER A 40 -9.50 -5.84 -6.17
N ARG A 41 -9.58 -6.37 -7.39
CA ARG A 41 -8.50 -6.25 -8.39
C ARG A 41 -8.14 -4.81 -8.71
N LYS A 42 -9.14 -3.94 -8.88
CA LYS A 42 -8.89 -2.49 -9.07
C LYS A 42 -8.19 -1.83 -7.89
N LEU A 43 -8.45 -2.28 -6.66
CA LEU A 43 -7.72 -1.78 -5.49
C LEU A 43 -6.24 -2.22 -5.58
N ILE A 44 -5.99 -3.50 -5.88
CA ILE A 44 -4.63 -4.06 -6.06
C ILE A 44 -3.88 -3.31 -7.16
N GLU A 45 -4.51 -3.05 -8.30
CA GLU A 45 -3.94 -2.26 -9.40
C GLU A 45 -3.50 -0.84 -8.96
N LYS A 46 -4.15 -0.24 -7.95
CA LYS A 46 -3.68 1.05 -7.39
C LYS A 46 -2.39 0.92 -6.60
N PHE A 47 -2.17 -0.21 -5.93
CA PHE A 47 -0.90 -0.51 -5.29
C PHE A 47 0.18 -0.82 -6.32
N GLU A 48 -0.13 -1.61 -7.36
CA GLU A 48 0.80 -1.91 -8.46
C GLU A 48 1.24 -0.66 -9.24
N ALA A 49 0.34 0.29 -9.45
CA ALA A 49 0.65 1.53 -10.15
C ALA A 49 1.38 2.58 -9.29
N SER A 50 1.57 2.31 -7.99
CA SER A 50 2.25 3.21 -7.07
C SER A 50 3.77 3.16 -7.25
N ALA A 51 4.44 4.30 -7.12
CA ALA A 51 5.90 4.36 -7.12
C ALA A 51 6.54 3.97 -5.78
N TYR A 52 5.72 3.67 -4.75
CA TYR A 52 6.18 3.30 -3.41
C TYR A 52 6.22 1.79 -3.17
N PHE A 53 5.30 1.07 -3.81
CA PHE A 53 5.08 -0.35 -3.56
C PHE A 53 5.59 -1.16 -4.75
N ASN A 54 6.31 -2.22 -4.45
CA ASN A 54 6.67 -3.26 -5.39
C ASN A 54 5.85 -4.50 -5.04
N VAL A 55 4.88 -4.84 -5.88
CA VAL A 55 3.99 -5.98 -5.63
C VAL A 55 4.74 -7.27 -5.90
N VAL A 56 5.09 -8.00 -4.83
CA VAL A 56 5.94 -9.19 -4.90
C VAL A 56 5.15 -10.47 -5.14
N ALA A 57 3.93 -10.58 -4.61
CA ALA A 57 3.07 -11.75 -4.77
C ALA A 57 1.64 -11.49 -4.29
N GLY A 58 0.69 -12.23 -4.86
CA GLY A 58 -0.58 -12.55 -4.20
C GLY A 58 -0.47 -13.90 -3.50
N PHE A 59 -1.04 -14.01 -2.30
CA PHE A 59 -1.06 -15.25 -1.52
C PHE A 59 -2.50 -15.74 -1.36
N ASP A 60 -2.67 -17.06 -1.22
CA ASP A 60 -3.99 -17.68 -1.03
C ASP A 60 -4.47 -17.58 0.42
N SER A 61 -3.56 -17.32 1.38
CA SER A 61 -3.90 -17.18 2.78
C SER A 61 -3.02 -16.18 3.53
N HIS A 62 -3.56 -15.63 4.62
CA HIS A 62 -2.82 -14.77 5.53
C HIS A 62 -1.57 -15.47 6.10
N GLN A 63 -1.66 -16.76 6.39
CA GLN A 63 -0.58 -17.55 6.97
C GLN A 63 0.63 -17.61 6.04
N GLU A 64 0.41 -17.85 4.74
CA GLU A 64 1.47 -17.88 3.74
C GLU A 64 2.12 -16.50 3.55
N ALA A 65 1.29 -15.45 3.48
CA ALA A 65 1.76 -14.08 3.39
C ALA A 65 2.62 -13.69 4.60
N ASN A 66 2.17 -14.08 5.81
CA ASN A 66 2.89 -13.82 7.05
C ASN A 66 4.20 -14.62 7.12
N SER A 67 4.24 -15.88 6.67
CA SER A 67 5.49 -16.63 6.55
C SER A 67 6.47 -15.93 5.60
N ALA A 68 6.01 -15.39 4.48
CA ALA A 68 6.86 -14.63 3.57
C ALA A 68 7.36 -13.31 4.18
N MET A 69 6.57 -12.65 5.03
CA MET A 69 7.00 -11.48 5.80
C MET A 69 8.08 -11.84 6.82
N LEU A 70 7.92 -12.95 7.55
CA LEU A 70 8.94 -13.45 8.48
C LEU A 70 10.25 -13.82 7.77
N ASP A 71 10.18 -14.29 6.52
CA ASP A 71 11.34 -14.53 5.65
C ASP A 71 11.98 -13.23 5.10
N GLY A 72 11.41 -12.05 5.37
CA GLY A 72 11.87 -10.75 4.86
C GLY A 72 11.57 -10.52 3.36
N LYS A 73 10.62 -11.29 2.79
CA LYS A 73 10.19 -11.15 1.39
C LYS A 73 9.05 -10.15 1.22
N VAL A 74 8.35 -9.81 2.29
CA VAL A 74 7.19 -8.93 2.32
C VAL A 74 7.33 -7.96 3.49
N ASP A 75 7.00 -6.69 3.24
CA ASP A 75 6.98 -5.62 4.24
C ASP A 75 5.53 -5.23 4.60
N VAL A 76 4.60 -5.35 3.64
CA VAL A 76 3.17 -5.03 3.84
C VAL A 76 2.28 -6.14 3.26
N ILE A 77 1.27 -6.55 4.02
CA ILE A 77 0.20 -7.47 3.61
C ILE A 77 -1.12 -6.71 3.65
N LEU A 78 -1.81 -6.63 2.51
CA LEU A 78 -3.20 -6.18 2.43
C LEU A 78 -4.13 -7.39 2.35
N GLU A 79 -5.10 -7.47 3.25
CA GLU A 79 -6.12 -8.52 3.24
C GLU A 79 -7.48 -7.93 2.88
N ILE A 80 -8.02 -8.39 1.74
CA ILE A 80 -9.32 -7.98 1.22
C ILE A 80 -10.33 -9.06 1.63
N PRO A 81 -11.35 -8.73 2.45
CA PRO A 81 -12.26 -9.73 2.97
C PRO A 81 -13.26 -10.20 1.91
N ASP A 82 -13.89 -11.36 2.16
CA ASP A 82 -15.03 -11.81 1.37
C ASP A 82 -16.12 -10.74 1.28
N ASN A 83 -16.74 -10.65 0.11
CA ASN A 83 -17.86 -9.76 -0.18
C ASN A 83 -17.49 -8.27 -0.14
N PHE A 84 -16.22 -7.94 -0.37
CA PHE A 84 -15.70 -6.58 -0.41
C PHE A 84 -16.47 -5.71 -1.41
N GLU A 85 -16.61 -6.15 -2.67
CA GLU A 85 -17.38 -5.40 -3.68
C GLU A 85 -18.83 -5.16 -3.21
N ARG A 86 -19.50 -6.21 -2.73
CA ARG A 86 -20.91 -6.11 -2.32
C ARG A 86 -21.09 -5.14 -1.16
N LYS A 87 -20.24 -5.21 -0.13
CA LYS A 87 -20.28 -4.30 1.04
C LYS A 87 -19.99 -2.87 0.62
N LEU A 88 -19.00 -2.66 -0.25
CA LEU A 88 -18.67 -1.33 -0.73
C LEU A 88 -19.83 -0.69 -1.51
N VAL A 89 -20.54 -1.47 -2.33
CA VAL A 89 -21.71 -0.99 -3.09
C VAL A 89 -22.92 -0.73 -2.18
N ARG A 90 -23.18 -1.61 -1.21
CA ARG A 90 -24.39 -1.55 -0.38
C ARG A 90 -24.26 -0.58 0.80
N ASP A 91 -23.13 -0.67 1.50
CA ASP A 91 -22.93 -0.06 2.81
C ASP A 91 -21.97 1.14 2.73
N ASN A 92 -21.35 1.38 1.57
CA ASN A 92 -20.30 2.39 1.33
C ASN A 92 -19.06 2.27 2.25
N THR A 93 -18.96 1.18 3.01
CA THR A 93 -17.88 0.92 3.96
C THR A 93 -17.56 -0.57 3.99
N VAL A 94 -16.27 -0.86 4.21
CA VAL A 94 -15.75 -2.22 4.39
C VAL A 94 -14.39 -2.11 5.06
N ASP A 95 -14.10 -3.01 5.98
CA ASP A 95 -12.82 -3.07 6.68
C ASP A 95 -11.81 -3.86 5.84
N LEU A 96 -10.61 -3.29 5.66
CA LEU A 96 -9.46 -3.96 5.05
C LEU A 96 -8.49 -4.37 6.15
N GLY A 97 -7.94 -5.57 6.07
CA GLY A 97 -6.85 -6.00 6.94
C GLY A 97 -5.53 -5.45 6.41
N VAL A 98 -4.68 -4.91 7.30
CA VAL A 98 -3.34 -4.45 6.94
C VAL A 98 -2.36 -4.95 7.99
N THR A 99 -1.32 -5.65 7.56
CA THR A 99 -0.20 -6.07 8.42
C THR A 99 1.08 -5.46 7.87
N ILE A 100 1.86 -4.83 8.75
CA ILE A 100 3.07 -4.09 8.40
C ILE A 100 4.22 -4.63 9.24
N ASN A 101 5.36 -4.88 8.59
CA ASN A 101 6.58 -5.29 9.26
C ASN A 101 7.12 -4.13 10.12
N ALA A 102 7.14 -4.33 11.44
CA ALA A 102 7.54 -3.29 12.40
C ALA A 102 8.99 -3.45 12.92
N ILE A 103 9.86 -4.20 12.23
CA ILE A 103 11.28 -4.30 12.59
C ILE A 103 11.94 -2.91 12.61
N ASP A 104 11.63 -2.07 11.62
CA ASP A 104 11.92 -0.64 11.63
C ASP A 104 10.61 0.14 11.81
N GLY A 105 10.42 0.71 13.00
CA GLY A 105 9.20 1.46 13.33
C GLY A 105 9.04 2.75 12.52
N ALA A 106 10.13 3.38 12.07
CA ALA A 106 10.06 4.57 11.24
C ALA A 106 9.59 4.21 9.82
N ALA A 107 10.14 3.13 9.24
CA ALA A 107 9.69 2.60 7.95
C ALA A 107 8.22 2.19 8.00
N ALA A 108 7.82 1.41 9.01
CA ALA A 108 6.43 0.98 9.22
C ALA A 108 5.44 2.15 9.30
N GLY A 109 5.85 3.25 9.95
CA GLY A 109 5.05 4.47 10.01
C GLY A 109 4.82 5.11 8.63
N VAL A 110 5.85 5.14 7.79
CA VAL A 110 5.74 5.67 6.41
C VAL A 110 4.90 4.75 5.53
N GLU A 111 5.11 3.44 5.62
CA GLU A 111 4.33 2.43 4.90
C GLU A 111 2.83 2.57 5.20
N ASN A 112 2.46 2.75 6.47
CA ASN A 112 1.08 2.97 6.88
C ASN A 112 0.47 4.22 6.23
N VAL A 113 1.23 5.32 6.16
CA VAL A 113 0.77 6.56 5.51
C VAL A 113 0.49 6.31 4.02
N TYR A 114 1.37 5.59 3.32
CA TYR A 114 1.19 5.32 1.89
C TYR A 114 0.04 4.36 1.60
N VAL A 115 -0.15 3.31 2.41
CA VAL A 115 -1.32 2.43 2.32
C VAL A 115 -2.60 3.27 2.41
N ASN A 116 -2.69 4.13 3.44
CA ASN A 116 -3.85 5.00 3.63
C ASN A 116 -4.08 5.96 2.45
N GLN A 117 -3.01 6.55 1.89
CA GLN A 117 -3.13 7.44 0.73
C GLN A 117 -3.73 6.72 -0.49
N ILE A 118 -3.27 5.50 -0.77
CA ILE A 118 -3.78 4.70 -1.89
C ILE A 118 -5.24 4.32 -1.67
N VAL A 119 -5.59 3.82 -0.49
CA VAL A 119 -6.98 3.46 -0.14
C VAL A 119 -7.90 4.69 -0.25
N GLN A 120 -7.47 5.86 0.23
CA GLN A 120 -8.24 7.09 0.07
C GLN A 120 -8.41 7.49 -1.40
N GLN A 121 -7.38 7.34 -2.23
CA GLN A 121 -7.48 7.61 -3.66
C GLN A 121 -8.42 6.63 -4.37
N PHE A 122 -8.37 5.35 -4.03
CA PHE A 122 -9.31 4.34 -4.52
C PHE A 122 -10.75 4.71 -4.17
N ASN A 123 -11.02 5.08 -2.91
CA ASN A 123 -12.34 5.47 -2.44
C ASN A 123 -12.91 6.70 -3.16
N ARG A 124 -12.06 7.67 -3.54
CA ARG A 124 -12.50 8.82 -4.36
C ARG A 124 -13.01 8.38 -5.74
N ASN A 125 -12.34 7.42 -6.38
CA ASN A 125 -12.70 6.94 -7.72
C ASN A 125 -13.98 6.10 -7.73
N ILE A 126 -14.25 5.35 -6.66
CA ILE A 126 -15.49 4.57 -6.51
C ILE A 126 -16.72 5.49 -6.46
N ARG A 127 -16.59 6.66 -5.81
CA ARG A 127 -17.68 7.63 -5.65
C ARG A 127 -18.05 8.37 -6.93
N THR A 128 -17.15 8.39 -7.93
CA THR A 128 -17.36 9.10 -9.20
C THR A 128 -17.74 8.12 -10.31
N ARG A 129 -19.03 7.78 -10.45
CA ARG A 129 -19.58 7.12 -11.65
C ARG A 129 -20.42 8.15 -12.41
N LEU A 130 -20.05 8.46 -13.66
CA LEU A 130 -20.90 9.26 -14.54
C LEU A 130 -22.21 8.50 -14.77
N MET A 131 -23.32 9.04 -14.29
CA MET A 131 -24.64 8.60 -14.72
C MET A 131 -24.81 9.08 -16.17
N GLN A 132 -24.59 8.21 -17.15
CA GLN A 132 -25.09 8.48 -18.50
C GLN A 132 -26.61 8.42 -18.43
N PRO A 133 -27.33 9.51 -18.76
CA PRO A 133 -28.77 9.43 -18.90
C PRO A 133 -29.04 8.42 -20.02
N SER A 134 -29.72 7.33 -19.70
CA SER A 134 -30.24 6.40 -20.70
C SER A 134 -31.04 7.24 -21.70
N ALA A 135 -30.59 7.28 -22.95
CA ALA A 135 -31.36 7.91 -24.01
C ALA A 135 -32.73 7.22 -24.02
N MET A 136 -33.76 7.97 -23.61
CA MET A 136 -35.15 7.56 -23.77
C MET A 136 -35.41 7.49 -25.28
N SER A 137 -35.43 6.27 -25.82
CA SER A 137 -35.95 5.98 -27.17
C SER A 137 -37.40 5.51 -27.05
#